data_AF-A0A938QIZ2-F1
#
_entry.id   AF-A0A938QIZ2-F1
#
_cell.length_a   1.000
_cell.length_b   1.000
_cell.length_c   1.000
_cell.angle_alpha   90.00
_cell.angle_beta   90.00
_cell.angle_gamma   90.00
#
_symmetry.space_group_name_H-M   'P 1'
#
loop_
_entity.id
_entity.type
_entity.pdbx_description
1 polymer ?
#
loop_
_entity_poly.entity_id
_entity_poly.type
_entity_poly.pdbx_seq_one_letter_code
_entity_poly.pdbx_strand_id
1 'polypeptide(L)'
;MDDEKLISLGRQVEEYCGKYLIPLEYFFDILNDQKVNPMMRGKGMEYNILLLLQNQLASSEWIIQKLNLNPQPNMPDVDIGVTHRRTGVIIKVESKPAVRDSMKSGKRSKKCKIPHFNVKCHRSRSSLKLSGTTNDRYAIDVFDIVITNPMNSIIKGKTIGPDLELIQDEEIFKILSNYYKVHDRDDLLKRIANDWRFVIPAEISEKGFIPRTPLVLLENDPNWLPINQIETKMLKIVRDKIQSRRR
;
A
#
# COMPACT_ATOMS: atom_id res chain seq x y z
N MET A 1 4.21 -27.24 -11.78
CA MET A 1 2.83 -26.86 -12.15
C MET A 1 2.40 -27.88 -13.19
N ASP A 2 1.25 -28.53 -13.02
CA ASP A 2 0.79 -29.56 -13.95
C ASP A 2 0.29 -28.96 -15.29
N ASP A 3 0.28 -29.77 -16.34
CA ASP A 3 -0.13 -29.35 -17.70
C ASP A 3 -1.60 -28.93 -17.75
N GLU A 4 -2.46 -29.51 -16.91
CA GLU A 4 -3.88 -29.15 -16.81
C GLU A 4 -4.07 -27.71 -16.31
N LYS A 5 -3.29 -27.26 -15.34
CA LYS A 5 -3.31 -25.87 -14.85
C LYS A 5 -2.83 -24.89 -15.91
N LEU A 6 -1.82 -25.26 -16.70
CA LEU A 6 -1.34 -24.41 -17.79
C LEU A 6 -2.41 -24.24 -18.87
N ILE A 7 -3.07 -25.34 -19.27
CA ILE A 7 -4.18 -25.30 -20.23
C ILE A 7 -5.34 -24.46 -19.69
N SER A 8 -5.70 -24.63 -18.41
CA SER A 8 -6.75 -23.84 -17.75
C SER A 8 -6.41 -22.35 -17.72
N LEU A 9 -5.16 -21.99 -17.42
CA LEU A 9 -4.71 -20.61 -17.42
C LEU A 9 -4.75 -19.99 -18.81
N GLY A 10 -4.31 -20.73 -19.84
CA GLY A 10 -4.39 -20.29 -21.23
C GLY A 10 -5.82 -19.93 -21.63
N ARG A 11 -6.79 -20.80 -21.32
CA ARG A 11 -8.22 -20.54 -21.58
C ARG A 11 -8.74 -19.31 -20.86
N GLN A 12 -8.36 -19.09 -19.60
CA GLN A 12 -8.76 -17.90 -18.86
C GLN A 12 -8.21 -16.61 -19.49
N VAL A 13 -6.98 -16.64 -19.99
CA VAL A 13 -6.39 -15.50 -20.72
C VAL A 13 -7.14 -15.25 -22.02
N GLU A 14 -7.45 -16.29 -22.80
CA GLU A 14 -8.23 -16.17 -24.04
C GLU A 14 -9.63 -15.60 -23.78
N GLU A 15 -10.35 -16.12 -22.80
CA GLU A 15 -11.67 -15.63 -22.40
C GLU A 15 -11.62 -14.18 -21.92
N TYR A 16 -10.61 -13.82 -21.12
CA TYR A 16 -10.39 -12.45 -20.67
C TYR A 16 -10.12 -11.51 -21.86
N CYS A 17 -9.24 -11.91 -22.76
CA CYS A 17 -8.90 -11.15 -23.95
C CYS A 17 -10.13 -10.96 -24.84
N GLY A 18 -10.88 -12.03 -25.12
CA GLY A 18 -12.12 -11.97 -25.90
C GLY A 18 -13.18 -11.07 -25.25
N LYS A 19 -13.37 -11.18 -23.93
CA LYS A 19 -14.32 -10.36 -23.17
C LYS A 19 -14.01 -8.86 -23.23
N TYR A 20 -12.73 -8.50 -23.15
CA TYR A 20 -12.29 -7.10 -23.12
C TYR A 20 -11.78 -6.58 -24.47
N LEU A 21 -11.95 -7.36 -25.54
CA LEU A 21 -11.49 -7.03 -26.91
C LEU A 21 -9.99 -6.70 -26.96
N ILE A 22 -9.20 -7.41 -26.17
CA ILE A 22 -7.74 -7.32 -26.18
C ILE A 22 -7.23 -8.32 -27.22
N PRO A 23 -6.42 -7.90 -28.21
CA PRO A 23 -5.75 -8.84 -29.10
C PRO A 23 -4.82 -9.72 -28.28
N LEU A 24 -5.03 -11.04 -28.34
CA LEU A 24 -4.33 -12.01 -27.50
C LEU A 24 -2.80 -11.92 -27.69
N GLU A 25 -2.35 -11.65 -28.92
CA GLU A 25 -0.95 -11.49 -29.30
C GLU A 25 -0.25 -10.31 -28.61
N TYR A 26 -1.01 -9.28 -28.19
CA TYR A 26 -0.48 -8.10 -27.50
C TYR A 26 -0.80 -8.12 -25.99
N PHE A 27 -1.41 -9.17 -25.45
CA PHE A 27 -1.83 -9.22 -24.04
C PHE A 27 -0.66 -8.93 -23.09
N PHE A 28 0.45 -9.66 -23.23
CA PHE A 28 1.62 -9.45 -22.38
C PHE A 28 2.34 -8.12 -22.67
N ASP A 29 2.35 -7.63 -23.90
CA ASP A 29 2.91 -6.32 -24.23
C ASP A 29 2.13 -5.20 -23.52
N ILE A 30 0.79 -5.29 -23.50
CA ILE A 30 -0.09 -4.37 -22.79
C ILE A 30 0.12 -4.48 -21.27
N LEU A 31 0.24 -5.71 -20.72
CA LEU A 31 0.55 -5.88 -19.30
C LEU A 31 1.91 -5.27 -18.94
N ASN A 32 2.88 -5.35 -19.84
CA ASN A 32 4.21 -4.78 -19.68
C ASN A 32 4.25 -3.26 -19.91
N ASP A 33 3.17 -2.63 -20.38
CA ASP A 33 3.08 -1.18 -20.54
C ASP A 33 3.37 -0.46 -19.21
N GLN A 34 4.16 0.61 -19.29
CA GLN A 34 4.63 1.34 -18.12
C GLN A 34 3.52 2.03 -17.31
N LYS A 35 2.32 2.21 -17.85
CA LYS A 35 1.15 2.71 -17.11
C LYS A 35 0.37 1.58 -16.46
N VAL A 36 0.27 0.42 -17.11
CA VAL A 36 -0.42 -0.78 -16.58
C VAL A 36 0.34 -1.37 -15.40
N ASN A 37 1.67 -1.48 -15.52
CA ASN A 37 2.53 -2.03 -14.48
C ASN A 37 2.37 -1.34 -13.10
N PRO A 38 2.43 0.00 -12.99
CA PRO A 38 2.12 0.70 -11.74
C PRO A 38 0.73 0.40 -11.18
N MET A 39 -0.28 0.24 -12.03
CA MET A 39 -1.65 -0.09 -11.61
C MET A 39 -1.74 -1.52 -11.08
N MET A 40 -1.11 -2.49 -11.78
CA MET A 40 -1.02 -3.87 -11.33
C MET A 40 -0.27 -3.98 -10.01
N ARG A 41 0.82 -3.24 -9.82
CA ARG A 41 1.57 -3.23 -8.55
C ARG A 41 0.75 -2.63 -7.41
N GLY A 42 -0.05 -1.60 -7.67
CA GLY A 42 -1.01 -1.07 -6.71
C GLY A 42 -2.02 -2.12 -6.28
N LYS A 43 -2.66 -2.79 -7.25
CA LYS A 43 -3.61 -3.87 -6.97
C LYS A 43 -2.97 -5.07 -6.28
N GLY A 44 -1.75 -5.44 -6.67
CA GLY A 44 -0.98 -6.49 -6.01
C GLY A 44 -0.69 -6.16 -4.54
N MET A 45 -0.41 -4.89 -4.22
CA MET A 45 -0.24 -4.44 -2.84
C MET A 45 -1.52 -4.62 -2.03
N GLU A 46 -2.69 -4.29 -2.59
CA GLU A 46 -3.99 -4.52 -1.93
C GLU A 46 -4.17 -6.02 -1.57
N TYR A 47 -3.91 -6.93 -2.51
CA TYR A 47 -4.01 -8.37 -2.26
C TYR A 47 -2.94 -8.89 -1.29
N ASN A 48 -1.72 -8.35 -1.33
CA ASN A 48 -0.68 -8.72 -0.37
C ASN A 48 -1.06 -8.33 1.06
N ILE A 49 -1.67 -7.14 1.24
CA ILE A 49 -2.17 -6.71 2.54
C ILE A 49 -3.37 -7.57 2.97
N LEU A 50 -4.26 -7.94 2.05
CA LEU A 50 -5.36 -8.87 2.35
C LEU A 50 -4.83 -10.18 2.95
N LEU A 51 -3.88 -10.81 2.27
CA LEU A 51 -3.25 -12.06 2.72
C LEU A 51 -2.47 -11.87 4.03
N LEU A 52 -1.74 -10.77 4.16
CA LEU A 52 -1.03 -10.39 5.38
C LEU A 52 -1.98 -10.34 6.58
N LEU A 53 -3.11 -9.64 6.46
CA LEU A 53 -4.10 -9.53 7.52
C LEU A 53 -4.76 -10.87 7.82
N GLN A 54 -5.06 -11.68 6.79
CA GLN A 54 -5.65 -13.02 6.96
C GLN A 54 -4.73 -13.97 7.72
N ASN A 55 -3.42 -13.83 7.54
CA ASN A 55 -2.42 -14.62 8.26
C ASN A 55 -2.16 -14.08 9.68
N GLN A 56 -2.25 -12.77 9.88
CA GLN A 56 -1.90 -12.11 11.14
C GLN A 56 -3.04 -12.12 12.16
N LEU A 57 -4.30 -12.07 11.73
CA LEU A 57 -5.46 -11.90 12.59
C LEU A 57 -6.24 -13.21 12.76
N ALA A 58 -6.71 -13.49 13.97
CA ALA A 58 -7.49 -14.69 14.24
C ALA A 58 -8.84 -14.67 13.48
N SER A 59 -9.08 -15.68 12.65
CA SER A 59 -10.31 -15.80 11.86
C SER A 59 -11.58 -15.99 12.69
N SER A 60 -11.44 -16.39 13.96
CA SER A 60 -12.51 -16.48 14.97
C SER A 60 -12.94 -15.11 15.51
N GLU A 61 -12.09 -14.09 15.40
CA GLU A 61 -12.36 -12.72 15.86
C GLU A 61 -12.63 -11.76 14.72
N TRP A 62 -11.99 -11.97 13.56
CA TRP A 62 -12.03 -11.05 12.43
C TRP A 62 -12.56 -11.70 11.14
N ILE A 63 -13.29 -10.91 10.35
CA ILE A 63 -13.62 -11.21 8.96
C ILE A 63 -12.91 -10.18 8.09
N ILE A 64 -12.11 -10.65 7.15
CA ILE A 64 -11.29 -9.81 6.29
C ILE A 64 -11.76 -10.00 4.86
N GLN A 65 -12.10 -8.91 4.18
CA GLN A 65 -12.62 -8.93 2.82
C GLN A 65 -12.01 -7.82 1.98
N LYS A 66 -11.72 -8.15 0.72
CA LYS A 66 -11.48 -7.12 -0.29
C LYS A 66 -12.79 -6.41 -0.55
N LEU A 67 -12.78 -5.09 -0.45
CA LEU A 67 -13.95 -4.31 -0.87
C LEU A 67 -13.81 -4.09 -2.38
N ASN A 68 -14.76 -4.66 -3.12
CA ASN A 68 -14.95 -4.42 -4.54
C ASN A 68 -16.10 -3.43 -4.68
N LEU A 69 -15.93 -2.22 -4.16
CA LEU A 69 -16.92 -1.18 -4.38
C LEU A 69 -16.59 -0.55 -5.72
N ASN A 70 -17.48 -0.71 -6.71
CA ASN A 70 -17.49 0.19 -7.85
C ASN A 70 -17.52 1.62 -7.26
N PRO A 71 -16.53 2.49 -7.55
CA PRO A 71 -16.49 3.81 -6.96
C PRO A 71 -17.75 4.56 -7.35
N GLN A 72 -18.67 4.68 -6.40
CA GLN A 72 -19.86 5.50 -6.56
C GLN A 72 -19.43 6.97 -6.51
N PRO A 73 -20.11 7.87 -7.24
CA PRO A 73 -19.89 9.30 -7.10
C PRO A 73 -19.92 9.68 -5.61
N ASN A 74 -18.86 10.32 -5.13
CA ASN A 74 -18.66 10.79 -3.74
C ASN A 74 -18.39 9.72 -2.67
N MET A 75 -18.24 8.43 -3.01
CA MET A 75 -17.71 7.44 -2.05
C MET A 75 -16.22 7.18 -2.32
N PRO A 76 -15.33 7.41 -1.32
CA PRO A 76 -13.94 7.04 -1.46
C PRO A 76 -13.81 5.52 -1.59
N ASP A 77 -13.02 5.09 -2.57
CA ASP A 77 -12.62 3.69 -2.74
C ASP A 77 -11.81 3.29 -1.50
N VAL A 78 -12.22 2.20 -0.86
CA VAL A 78 -11.55 1.61 0.31
C VAL A 78 -11.05 0.26 -0.12
N ASP A 79 -9.77 -0.03 0.10
CA ASP A 79 -9.20 -1.26 -0.41
C ASP A 79 -9.72 -2.51 0.33
N ILE A 80 -9.68 -2.51 1.67
CA ILE A 80 -9.95 -3.70 2.49
C ILE A 80 -10.87 -3.34 3.66
N GLY A 81 -11.85 -4.22 3.92
CA GLY A 81 -12.71 -4.15 5.10
C GLY A 81 -12.33 -5.24 6.10
N VAL A 82 -12.16 -4.85 7.36
CA VAL A 82 -11.90 -5.77 8.48
C VAL A 82 -13.04 -5.62 9.49
N THR A 83 -13.84 -6.67 9.65
CA THR A 83 -15.00 -6.68 10.54
C THR A 83 -14.70 -7.45 11.80
N HIS A 84 -14.83 -6.80 12.95
CA HIS A 84 -14.77 -7.48 14.25
C HIS A 84 -16.07 -8.27 14.48
N ARG A 85 -15.99 -9.60 14.47
CA ARG A 85 -17.15 -10.51 14.45
C ARG A 85 -18.12 -10.24 15.59
N ARG A 86 -17.60 -10.09 16.82
CA ARG A 86 -18.42 -9.95 18.02
C ARG A 86 -19.24 -8.65 18.06
N THR A 87 -18.75 -7.58 17.44
CA THR A 87 -19.39 -6.25 17.54
C THR A 87 -19.97 -5.75 16.22
N GLY A 88 -19.67 -6.41 15.10
CA GLY A 88 -20.04 -5.95 13.76
C GLY A 88 -19.37 -4.64 13.35
N VAL A 89 -18.37 -4.15 14.10
CA VAL A 89 -17.65 -2.93 13.74
C VAL A 89 -16.75 -3.21 12.54
N ILE A 90 -16.89 -2.39 11.50
CA ILE A 90 -16.07 -2.43 10.30
C ILE A 90 -14.93 -1.40 10.43
N ILE A 91 -13.71 -1.85 10.18
CA ILE A 91 -12.48 -1.08 10.07
C ILE A 91 -12.13 -1.00 8.58
N LYS A 92 -11.97 0.22 8.07
CA LYS A 92 -11.60 0.53 6.69
C LYS A 92 -10.10 0.67 6.58
N VAL A 93 -9.48 -0.16 5.74
CA VAL A 93 -8.04 -0.22 5.55
C VAL A 93 -7.70 0.21 4.12
N GLU A 94 -6.77 1.15 3.99
CA GLU A 94 -6.27 1.66 2.72
C GLU A 94 -4.81 1.23 2.49
N SER A 95 -4.47 0.83 1.27
CA SER A 95 -3.11 0.52 0.86
C SER A 95 -2.47 1.72 0.14
N LYS A 96 -1.32 2.21 0.62
CA LYS A 96 -0.61 3.30 -0.06
C LYS A 96 0.86 2.94 -0.23
N PRO A 97 1.39 2.90 -1.48
CA PRO A 97 2.79 2.59 -1.69
C PRO A 97 3.69 3.74 -1.22
N ALA A 98 4.94 3.41 -0.88
CA ALA A 98 5.97 4.42 -0.74
C ALA A 98 6.13 5.24 -2.04
N VAL A 99 6.53 6.50 -1.90
CA VAL A 99 6.90 7.37 -3.01
C VAL A 99 8.22 6.86 -3.59
N ARG A 100 8.31 6.71 -4.92
CA ARG A 100 9.56 6.30 -5.57
C ARG A 100 10.71 7.25 -5.26
N ASP A 101 11.90 6.72 -5.07
CA ASP A 101 13.14 7.45 -4.78
C ASP A 101 13.01 8.40 -3.56
N SER A 102 12.18 7.99 -2.59
CA SER A 102 11.95 8.76 -1.37
C SER A 102 12.78 8.29 -0.18
N MET A 103 13.46 7.14 -0.27
CA MET A 103 14.39 6.73 0.78
C MET A 103 15.54 7.75 0.85
N LYS A 104 15.82 8.26 2.04
CA LYS A 104 16.90 9.21 2.30
C LYS A 104 17.62 8.83 3.58
N SER A 105 18.94 9.02 3.62
CA SER A 105 19.75 8.85 4.83
C SER A 105 19.48 9.89 5.92
N GLY A 106 18.81 10.99 5.59
CA GLY A 106 18.52 12.10 6.50
C GLY A 106 19.65 13.13 6.63
N LYS A 107 20.91 12.76 6.41
CA LYS A 107 22.08 13.66 6.59
C LYS A 107 21.94 15.01 5.88
N ARG A 108 21.49 14.98 4.62
CA ARG A 108 21.31 16.18 3.77
C ARG A 108 19.87 16.72 3.76
N SER A 109 18.94 16.07 4.43
CA SER A 109 17.54 16.52 4.47
C SER A 109 17.39 17.69 5.42
N LYS A 110 16.65 18.72 5.01
CA LYS A 110 16.30 19.86 5.88
C LYS A 110 15.20 19.51 6.88
N LYS A 111 14.36 18.51 6.58
CA LYS A 111 13.14 18.19 7.34
C LYS A 111 13.34 17.10 8.38
N CYS A 112 14.16 16.09 8.09
CA CYS A 112 14.36 14.94 8.96
C CYS A 112 15.80 14.45 8.85
N LYS A 113 16.52 14.41 9.97
CA LYS A 113 17.97 14.14 10.02
C LYS A 113 18.34 12.66 10.17
N ILE A 114 17.34 11.78 10.19
CA ILE A 114 17.51 10.33 10.32
C ILE A 114 16.94 9.61 9.09
N PRO A 115 17.28 8.33 8.85
CA PRO A 115 16.80 7.60 7.69
C PRO A 115 15.27 7.54 7.62
N HIS A 116 14.70 7.84 6.45
CA HIS A 116 13.26 7.92 6.25
C HIS A 116 12.85 7.72 4.79
N PHE A 117 11.57 7.47 4.58
CA PHE A 117 10.91 7.50 3.27
C PHE A 117 9.56 8.23 3.32
N ASN A 118 8.90 8.41 2.18
CA ASN A 118 7.59 9.03 2.10
C ASN A 118 6.54 8.05 1.56
N VAL A 119 5.27 8.23 1.95
CA VAL A 119 4.15 7.38 1.49
C VAL A 119 3.19 8.18 0.61
N LYS A 120 2.65 7.58 -0.46
CA LYS A 120 1.80 8.28 -1.44
C LYS A 120 0.33 8.36 -1.00
N CYS A 121 -0.01 9.14 0.02
CA CYS A 121 -1.36 9.21 0.60
C CYS A 121 -2.36 10.14 -0.13
N HIS A 122 -2.18 10.46 -1.41
CA HIS A 122 -3.15 11.28 -2.16
C HIS A 122 -4.05 10.45 -3.08
N ARG A 123 -5.19 11.03 -3.45
CA ARG A 123 -6.14 10.45 -4.40
C ARG A 123 -5.47 10.24 -5.77
N SER A 124 -5.67 9.07 -6.37
CA SER A 124 -5.27 8.83 -7.76
C SER A 124 -6.09 9.75 -8.66
N ARG A 125 -5.43 10.52 -9.53
CA ARG A 125 -6.10 11.40 -10.48
C ARG A 125 -6.32 10.63 -11.78
N SER A 126 -7.36 9.82 -11.84
CA SER A 126 -7.77 9.12 -13.07
C SER A 126 -8.65 9.98 -13.98
N SER A 127 -9.19 11.10 -13.50
CA SER A 127 -9.97 12.05 -14.33
C SER A 127 -9.28 13.41 -14.44
N LEU A 128 -9.02 13.84 -15.67
CA LEU A 128 -8.48 15.17 -16.00
C LEU A 128 -9.43 16.31 -15.60
N LYS A 129 -10.73 16.03 -15.39
CA LYS A 129 -11.75 17.01 -15.00
C LYS A 129 -11.64 17.47 -13.54
N LEU A 130 -11.03 16.68 -12.66
CA LEU A 130 -10.83 17.01 -11.24
C LEU A 130 -9.50 17.74 -10.98
N SER A 131 -8.73 18.07 -12.02
CA SER A 131 -7.45 18.77 -11.89
C SER A 131 -7.59 20.20 -11.34
N GLY A 132 -8.80 20.77 -11.36
CA GLY A 132 -9.11 22.13 -10.93
C GLY A 132 -9.48 22.30 -9.45
N THR A 133 -9.70 21.22 -8.68
CA THR A 133 -9.98 21.32 -7.24
C THR A 133 -8.73 21.02 -6.41
N THR A 134 -8.35 21.93 -5.52
CA THR A 134 -7.01 22.06 -4.93
C THR A 134 -6.66 21.10 -3.79
N ASN A 135 -7.55 20.19 -3.35
CA ASN A 135 -7.25 19.30 -2.22
C ASN A 135 -7.40 17.81 -2.59
N ASP A 136 -6.31 17.19 -3.05
CA ASP A 136 -6.23 15.76 -3.37
C ASP A 136 -5.93 14.86 -2.15
N ARG A 137 -6.06 15.43 -0.95
CA ARG A 137 -5.91 14.73 0.33
C ARG A 137 -7.20 14.02 0.74
N TYR A 138 -7.05 12.93 1.48
CA TYR A 138 -8.18 12.29 2.15
C TYR A 138 -8.44 12.99 3.49
N ALA A 139 -9.71 13.13 3.86
CA ALA A 139 -10.07 13.46 5.23
C ALA A 139 -9.74 12.26 6.13
N ILE A 140 -9.47 12.50 7.41
CA ILE A 140 -8.99 11.46 8.34
C ILE A 140 -10.03 10.40 8.69
N ASP A 141 -11.31 10.67 8.44
CA ASP A 141 -12.46 9.79 8.70
C ASP A 141 -12.78 8.85 7.54
N VAL A 142 -12.08 9.02 6.41
CA VAL A 142 -12.27 8.19 5.22
C VAL A 142 -11.80 6.75 5.47
N PHE A 143 -10.66 6.60 6.15
CA PHE A 143 -10.02 5.32 6.47
C PHE A 143 -9.73 5.26 7.96
N ASP A 144 -9.75 4.06 8.53
CA ASP A 144 -9.36 3.84 9.92
C ASP A 144 -7.87 3.52 10.04
N ILE A 145 -7.30 2.87 9.02
CA ILE A 145 -5.90 2.45 8.96
C ILE A 145 -5.36 2.66 7.54
N VAL A 146 -4.11 3.14 7.44
CA VAL A 146 -3.33 3.12 6.19
C VAL A 146 -2.15 2.17 6.35
N ILE A 147 -1.91 1.29 5.37
CA ILE A 147 -0.82 0.31 5.37
C ILE A 147 0.14 0.57 4.21
N THR A 148 1.43 0.42 4.47
CA THR A 148 2.52 0.65 3.51
C THR A 148 3.67 -0.34 3.71
N ASN A 149 4.60 -0.38 2.74
CA ASN A 149 5.94 -0.93 2.91
C ASN A 149 6.98 -0.03 2.21
N PRO A 150 8.28 -0.13 2.55
CA PRO A 150 9.30 0.74 1.97
C PRO A 150 9.72 0.38 0.54
N MET A 151 9.21 -0.71 -0.06
CA MET A 151 9.72 -1.25 -1.33
C MET A 151 9.80 -0.23 -2.46
N ASN A 152 8.76 0.59 -2.62
CA ASN A 152 8.80 1.61 -3.66
C ASN A 152 9.82 2.71 -3.40
N SER A 153 10.21 2.97 -2.15
CA SER A 153 11.09 4.08 -1.79
C SER A 153 12.50 3.96 -2.37
N ILE A 154 12.93 2.74 -2.69
CA ILE A 154 14.24 2.42 -3.27
C ILE A 154 14.19 2.21 -4.79
N ILE A 155 13.01 2.29 -5.40
CA ILE A 155 12.84 2.26 -6.85
C ILE A 155 13.01 3.68 -7.36
N LYS A 156 13.79 3.85 -8.42
CA LYS A 156 14.08 5.16 -9.01
C LYS A 156 12.82 5.83 -9.57
N GLY A 157 12.69 7.14 -9.37
CA GLY A 157 11.46 7.90 -9.63
C GLY A 157 11.06 8.01 -11.11
N LYS A 158 12.04 7.93 -12.02
CA LYS A 158 11.87 8.12 -13.47
C LYS A 158 12.19 6.87 -14.30
N THR A 159 12.11 5.68 -13.71
CA THR A 159 12.33 4.45 -14.47
C THR A 159 11.31 4.34 -15.59
N ILE A 160 11.79 4.46 -16.83
CA ILE A 160 11.08 4.26 -18.08
C ILE A 160 11.84 3.11 -18.77
N GLY A 161 11.47 1.88 -18.45
CA GLY A 161 12.08 0.66 -18.96
C GLY A 161 11.31 -0.58 -18.47
N PRO A 162 11.57 -1.77 -19.03
CA PRO A 162 10.95 -3.02 -18.59
C PRO A 162 11.36 -3.37 -17.15
N ASP A 163 12.56 -2.98 -16.73
CA ASP A 163 13.11 -3.29 -15.42
C ASP A 163 12.93 -2.15 -14.42
N LEU A 164 12.60 -2.50 -13.17
CA LEU A 164 12.55 -1.54 -12.07
C LEU A 164 13.97 -1.21 -11.61
N GLU A 165 14.56 -0.15 -12.16
CA GLU A 165 15.82 0.40 -11.66
C GLU A 165 15.72 0.78 -10.18
N LEU A 166 16.65 0.27 -9.38
CA LEU A 166 16.87 0.71 -8.02
C LEU A 166 17.67 2.01 -7.99
N ILE A 167 17.55 2.78 -6.91
CA ILE A 167 18.47 3.89 -6.61
C ILE A 167 19.93 3.37 -6.63
N GLN A 168 20.90 4.21 -7.01
CA GLN A 168 22.33 3.85 -7.05
C GLN A 168 23.12 4.40 -5.85
N ASP A 169 22.42 4.80 -4.80
CA ASP A 169 23.04 5.38 -3.60
C ASP A 169 23.52 4.28 -2.65
N GLU A 170 24.82 3.96 -2.71
CA GLU A 170 25.46 2.95 -1.87
C GLU A 170 25.37 3.29 -0.37
N GLU A 171 25.25 4.56 0.01
CA GLU A 171 25.04 4.93 1.41
C GLU A 171 23.67 4.44 1.89
N ILE A 172 22.64 4.64 1.07
CA ILE A 172 21.29 4.16 1.39
C ILE A 172 21.27 2.64 1.48
N PHE A 173 21.91 1.93 0.55
CA PHE A 173 21.99 0.46 0.65
C PHE A 173 22.71 0.01 1.91
N LYS A 174 23.84 0.64 2.28
CA LYS A 174 24.53 0.32 3.52
C LYS A 174 23.64 0.52 4.75
N ILE A 175 22.88 1.62 4.80
CA ILE A 175 21.92 1.89 5.88
C ILE A 175 20.87 0.78 5.95
N LEU A 176 20.27 0.43 4.82
CA LEU A 176 19.21 -0.58 4.77
C LEU A 176 19.74 -1.98 5.09
N SER A 177 20.90 -2.37 4.53
CA SER A 177 21.56 -3.64 4.84
C SER A 177 21.86 -3.78 6.34
N ASN A 178 22.34 -2.72 6.98
CA ASN A 178 22.57 -2.72 8.42
C ASN A 178 21.27 -2.82 9.22
N TYR A 179 20.23 -2.08 8.82
CA TYR A 179 18.93 -2.09 9.49
C TYR A 179 18.27 -3.47 9.40
N TYR A 180 18.23 -4.07 8.21
CA TYR A 180 17.63 -5.38 7.98
C TYR A 180 18.53 -6.57 8.32
N LYS A 181 19.81 -6.31 8.64
CA LYS A 181 20.84 -7.33 8.94
C LYS A 181 21.06 -8.34 7.81
N VAL A 182 21.25 -7.82 6.60
CA VAL A 182 21.41 -8.60 5.37
C VAL A 182 22.67 -8.19 4.61
N HIS A 183 23.26 -9.13 3.87
CA HIS A 183 24.55 -8.94 3.20
C HIS A 183 24.46 -8.91 1.67
N ASP A 184 23.40 -9.45 1.09
CA ASP A 184 23.16 -9.43 -0.36
C ASP A 184 21.92 -8.60 -0.72
N ARG A 185 21.85 -8.18 -1.98
CA ARG A 185 20.77 -7.31 -2.46
C ARG A 185 19.44 -8.05 -2.54
N ASP A 186 19.43 -9.34 -2.85
CA ASP A 186 18.17 -10.07 -3.04
C ASP A 186 17.44 -10.29 -1.71
N ASP A 187 18.16 -10.67 -0.65
CA ASP A 187 17.59 -10.75 0.69
C ASP A 187 17.15 -9.37 1.18
N LEU A 188 17.91 -8.31 0.87
CA LEU A 188 17.49 -6.95 1.19
C LEU A 188 16.14 -6.58 0.56
N LEU A 189 15.95 -6.84 -0.74
CA LEU A 189 14.69 -6.57 -1.41
C LEU A 189 13.53 -7.38 -0.81
N LYS A 190 13.78 -8.66 -0.47
CA LYS A 190 12.79 -9.51 0.21
C LYS A 190 12.41 -8.95 1.58
N ARG A 191 13.38 -8.50 2.38
CA ARG A 191 13.12 -7.92 3.70
C ARG A 191 12.32 -6.63 3.59
N ILE A 192 12.72 -5.74 2.69
CA ILE A 192 12.02 -4.47 2.46
C ILE A 192 10.57 -4.71 1.98
N ALA A 193 10.35 -5.68 1.09
CA ALA A 193 9.01 -5.98 0.58
C ALA A 193 8.06 -6.54 1.67
N ASN A 194 8.62 -7.12 2.73
CA ASN A 194 7.88 -7.70 3.85
C ASN A 194 7.86 -6.83 5.11
N ASP A 195 8.54 -5.68 5.12
CA ASP A 195 8.46 -4.69 6.21
C ASP A 195 7.16 -3.88 6.10
N TRP A 196 6.05 -4.50 6.48
CA TRP A 196 4.74 -3.87 6.48
C TRP A 196 4.56 -2.98 7.71
N ARG A 197 4.10 -1.75 7.47
CA ARG A 197 3.86 -0.74 8.49
C ARG A 197 2.47 -0.15 8.34
N PHE A 198 1.88 0.27 9.45
CA PHE A 198 0.55 0.86 9.45
C PHE A 198 0.49 2.12 10.31
N VAL A 199 -0.51 2.96 10.05
CA VAL A 199 -0.78 4.17 10.83
C VAL A 199 -2.28 4.39 10.96
N ILE A 200 -2.70 4.99 12.07
CA ILE A 200 -4.06 5.53 12.22
C ILE A 200 -4.05 6.96 11.64
N PRO A 201 -4.87 7.29 10.63
CA PRO A 201 -4.84 8.60 9.96
C PRO A 201 -4.89 9.83 10.88
N ALA A 202 -5.61 9.75 12.00
CA ALA A 202 -5.69 10.81 12.99
C ALA A 202 -4.33 11.15 13.65
N GLU A 203 -3.45 10.15 13.83
CA GLU A 203 -2.14 10.29 14.49
C GLU A 203 -1.13 11.09 13.64
N ILE A 204 -1.34 11.19 12.33
CA ILE A 204 -0.48 11.94 11.39
C ILE A 204 -1.18 13.14 10.74
N SER A 205 -2.34 13.54 11.26
CA SER A 205 -3.22 14.48 10.57
C SER A 205 -2.69 15.93 10.54
N GLU A 206 -2.98 16.62 9.44
CA GLU A 206 -2.73 18.06 9.27
C GLU A 206 -4.07 18.76 8.96
N LYS A 207 -4.60 19.51 9.94
CA LYS A 207 -5.87 20.25 9.82
C LYS A 207 -7.06 19.36 9.38
N GLY A 208 -7.14 18.14 9.92
CA GLY A 208 -8.22 17.19 9.63
C GLY A 208 -8.04 16.37 8.34
N PHE A 209 -6.89 16.49 7.67
CA PHE A 209 -6.57 15.72 6.46
C PHE A 209 -5.31 14.88 6.65
N ILE A 210 -5.26 13.75 5.95
CA ILE A 210 -4.04 12.95 5.83
C ILE A 210 -3.04 13.74 4.97
N PRO A 211 -1.77 13.92 5.42
CA PRO A 211 -0.74 14.56 4.60
C PRO A 211 -0.61 13.88 3.24
N ARG A 212 -0.27 14.63 2.19
CA ARG A 212 -0.16 14.07 0.83
C ARG A 212 0.97 13.06 0.70
N THR A 213 2.09 13.34 1.36
CA THR A 213 3.28 12.49 1.41
C THR A 213 3.89 12.45 2.81
N PRO A 214 3.21 11.84 3.80
CA PRO A 214 3.73 11.74 5.15
C PRO A 214 5.08 11.04 5.13
N LEU A 215 5.93 11.45 6.06
CA LEU A 215 7.25 10.88 6.26
C LEU A 215 7.14 9.68 7.21
N VAL A 216 7.94 8.64 6.92
CA VAL A 216 8.06 7.42 7.73
C VAL A 216 9.52 7.25 8.09
N LEU A 217 9.84 7.28 9.39
CA LEU A 217 11.16 7.01 9.92
C LEU A 217 11.47 5.52 9.73
N LEU A 218 12.68 5.20 9.26
CA LEU A 218 13.08 3.80 9.08
C LEU A 218 13.06 3.04 10.41
N GLU A 219 13.45 3.70 11.50
CA GLU A 219 13.52 3.13 12.83
C GLU A 219 12.77 4.01 13.84
N ASN A 220 12.07 3.38 14.79
CA ASN A 220 11.37 4.04 15.90
C ASN A 220 10.41 5.16 15.47
N ASP A 221 9.65 4.94 14.39
CA ASP A 221 8.61 5.89 14.00
C ASP A 221 7.52 5.97 15.08
N PRO A 222 7.15 7.16 15.57
CA PRO A 222 6.16 7.31 16.63
C PRO A 222 4.73 6.96 16.18
N ASN A 223 4.45 6.99 14.87
CA ASN A 223 3.10 6.83 14.32
C ASN A 223 2.99 5.62 13.39
N TRP A 224 4.01 5.34 12.58
CA TRP A 224 4.05 4.22 11.66
C TRP A 224 4.57 2.97 12.34
N LEU A 225 3.63 2.14 12.79
CA LEU A 225 3.91 0.98 13.61
C LEU A 225 4.16 -0.28 12.77
N PRO A 226 4.98 -1.22 13.26
CA PRO A 226 5.17 -2.51 12.62
C PRO A 226 3.88 -3.32 12.64
N ILE A 227 3.64 -4.11 11.58
CA ILE A 227 2.37 -4.83 11.38
C ILE A 227 1.97 -5.74 12.55
N ASN A 228 2.92 -6.28 13.32
CA ASN A 228 2.63 -7.13 14.47
C ASN A 228 1.83 -6.43 15.58
N GLN A 229 1.75 -5.09 15.59
CA GLN A 229 0.95 -4.32 16.55
C GLN A 229 -0.48 -4.00 16.06
N ILE A 230 -0.84 -4.42 14.85
CA ILE A 230 -2.07 -3.96 14.19
C ILE A 230 -3.33 -4.40 14.92
N GLU A 231 -3.38 -5.63 15.44
CA GLU A 231 -4.56 -6.18 16.11
C GLU A 231 -4.91 -5.38 17.37
N THR A 232 -3.91 -5.08 18.21
CA THR A 232 -4.08 -4.26 19.42
C THR A 232 -4.67 -2.88 19.08
N LYS A 233 -4.20 -2.25 18.00
CA LYS A 233 -4.73 -0.96 17.53
C LYS A 233 -6.13 -1.10 16.94
N MET A 234 -6.41 -2.16 16.19
CA MET A 234 -7.75 -2.45 15.67
C MET A 234 -8.78 -2.64 16.79
N LEU A 235 -8.43 -3.37 17.86
CA LEU A 235 -9.29 -3.53 19.04
C LEU A 235 -9.59 -2.19 19.73
N LYS A 236 -8.59 -1.29 19.80
CA LYS A 236 -8.81 0.07 20.31
C LYS A 236 -9.82 0.83 19.43
N ILE A 237 -9.63 0.82 18.11
CA ILE A 237 -10.57 1.45 17.16
C ILE A 237 -11.99 0.90 17.34
N VAL A 238 -12.14 -0.42 17.53
CA VAL A 238 -13.44 -1.05 17.80
C VAL A 238 -14.09 -0.49 19.06
N ARG A 239 -13.34 -0.38 20.16
CA ARG A 239 -13.85 0.19 21.42
C ARG A 239 -14.28 1.64 21.25
N ASP A 240 -13.45 2.45 20.60
CA ASP A 240 -13.68 3.87 20.39
C ASP A 240 -14.95 4.09 19.54
N LYS A 241 -15.13 3.31 18.46
CA LYS A 241 -16.33 3.34 17.61
C LYS A 241 -17.60 2.87 18.33
N ILE A 242 -17.51 1.92 19.25
CA ILE A 242 -18.68 1.52 20.05
C ILE A 242 -19.05 2.63 21.03
N GLN A 243 -18.05 3.26 21.65
CA GLN A 243 -18.28 4.29 22.65
C GLN A 243 -18.88 5.55 22.01
N SER A 244 -18.49 5.90 20.78
CA SER A 244 -19.07 7.03 20.05
C SER A 244 -20.52 6.78 19.62
N ARG A 245 -20.92 5.53 19.33
CA ARG A 245 -22.31 5.18 19.00
C ARG A 245 -23.29 5.26 20.18
N ARG A 246 -22.76 5.27 21.41
CA ARG A 246 -23.57 5.33 22.65
C ARG A 246 -23.80 6.76 23.15
N ARG A 247 -23.12 7.74 22.55
CA ARG A 247 -23.29 9.16 22.82
C ARG A 247 -24.19 9.77 21.76
#